data_AF-A0A1G8M199-F1
#
_entry.id   AF-A0A1G8M199-F1
#
_cell.length_a   1.000
_cell.length_b   1.000
_cell.length_c   1.000
_cell.angle_alpha   90.00
_cell.angle_beta   90.00
_cell.angle_gamma   90.00
#
_symmetry.space_group_name_H-M   'P 1'
#
loop_
_entity.id
_entity.type
_entity.pdbx_description
1 polymer ?
#
loop_
_entity_poly.entity_id
_entity_poly.type
_entity_poly.pdbx_seq_one_letter_code
_entity_poly.pdbx_strand_id
1 'polypeptide(L)' 'MNLNEVMKFVESEYIIINNTPCELCGGNFLTESVGLRFDSGKPENITLCICEDCGHEREFSFRAPFIHPVTGEQQEELN' A
#
# COMPACT_ATOMS: atom_id res chain seq x y z
N MET A 1 -16.46 6.88 -1.19
CA MET A 1 -15.79 6.35 0.02
C MET A 1 -15.48 7.53 0.93
N ASN A 2 -15.76 7.43 2.23
CA ASN A 2 -15.38 8.47 3.20
C ASN A 2 -13.98 8.20 3.78
N LEU A 3 -13.41 9.18 4.48
CA LEU A 3 -12.06 9.05 5.06
C LEU A 3 -11.91 7.84 6.00
N ASN A 4 -12.94 7.52 6.80
CA ASN A 4 -12.90 6.38 7.72
C ASN A 4 -12.83 5.05 6.98
N GLU A 5 -13.53 4.93 5.84
CA GLU A 5 -13.45 3.73 5.01
C GLU A 5 -12.07 3.58 4.39
N VAL A 6 -11.47 4.68 3.89
CA VAL A 6 -10.08 4.66 3.36
C VAL A 6 -9.09 4.23 4.44
N MET A 7 -9.19 4.79 5.65
CA MET A 7 -8.32 4.42 6.77
C MET A 7 -8.42 2.94 7.13
N LYS A 8 -9.64 2.36 7.13
CA LYS A 8 -9.83 0.92 7.35
C LYS A 8 -9.16 0.06 6.28
N PHE A 9 -9.15 0.51 5.03
CA PHE A 9 -8.41 -0.18 3.97
C PHE A 9 -6.91 -0.18 4.27
N VAL A 10 -6.33 0.99 4.55
CA VAL A 10 -4.90 1.12 4.88
C VAL A 10 -4.54 0.28 6.11
N GLU A 11 -5.33 0.34 7.18
CA GLU A 11 -5.13 -0.51 8.37
C GLU A 11 -5.15 -2.00 8.04
N SER A 12 -6.06 -2.44 7.17
CA SER A 12 -6.13 -3.85 6.76
C SER A 12 -4.88 -4.32 6.02
N GLU A 13 -4.24 -3.45 5.22
CA GLU A 13 -3.00 -3.75 4.51
C GLU A 13 -1.85 -3.92 5.49
N TYR A 14 -1.73 -3.01 6.47
CA TYR A 14 -0.72 -3.13 7.55
C TYR A 14 -0.92 -4.38 8.40
N ILE A 15 -2.17 -4.77 8.70
CA ILE A 15 -2.46 -6.01 9.41
C ILE A 15 -1.96 -7.22 8.60
N ILE A 16 -2.15 -7.22 7.28
CA ILE A 16 -1.67 -8.31 6.42
C ILE A 16 -0.13 -8.36 6.42
N ILE A 17 0.54 -7.22 6.23
CA ILE A 17 2.01 -7.15 6.24
C ILE A 17 2.56 -7.65 7.57
N ASN A 18 2.07 -7.12 8.68
CA ASN A 18 2.57 -7.44 10.03
C ASN A 18 2.30 -8.89 10.45
N ASN A 19 1.29 -9.54 9.87
CA ASN A 19 1.00 -10.96 10.12
C ASN A 19 1.62 -11.90 9.08
N THR A 20 2.35 -11.37 8.09
CA THR A 20 3.07 -12.18 7.11
C THR A 20 4.51 -12.34 7.57
N PRO A 21 4.93 -13.53 8.03
CA PRO A 21 6.32 -13.78 8.38
C PRO A 21 7.20 -13.81 7.13
N CYS A 22 8.46 -13.44 7.29
CA CYS A 22 9.50 -13.60 6.28
C CYS A 22 9.59 -15.06 5.85
N GLU A 23 9.50 -15.30 4.55
CA GLU A 23 9.56 -16.65 3.97
C GLU A 23 10.91 -17.35 4.16
N LEU A 24 11.98 -16.60 4.46
CA LEU A 24 13.33 -17.14 4.63
C LEU A 24 13.66 -17.49 6.08
N CYS A 25 13.33 -16.62 7.03
CA CYS A 25 13.72 -16.78 8.43
C CYS A 25 12.55 -16.82 9.43
N GLY A 26 11.33 -16.54 8.99
CA GLY A 26 10.14 -16.46 9.86
C GLY A 26 10.04 -15.17 10.68
N GLY A 27 10.99 -14.25 10.54
CA GLY A 27 10.98 -12.93 11.21
C GLY A 27 9.92 -11.97 10.66
N ASN A 28 9.83 -10.76 11.21
CA ASN A 28 8.84 -9.78 10.76
C ASN A 28 9.39 -8.87 9.65
N PHE A 29 8.46 -8.33 8.87
CA PHE A 29 8.75 -7.31 7.87
C PHE A 29 8.53 -5.91 8.45
N LEU A 30 9.49 -5.01 8.21
CA LEU A 30 9.36 -3.57 8.44
C LEU A 30 9.00 -2.86 7.15
N THR A 31 8.11 -1.88 7.21
CA THR A 31 7.77 -1.05 6.05
C THR A 31 8.89 -0.05 5.79
N GLU A 32 9.44 -0.06 4.57
CA GLU A 32 10.49 0.87 4.14
C GLU A 32 9.89 2.03 3.32
N SER A 33 9.05 1.72 2.34
CA SER A 33 8.41 2.74 1.51
C SER A 33 7.04 2.31 1.03
N VAL A 34 6.20 3.30 0.70
CA VAL A 34 4.85 3.11 0.18
C VAL A 34 4.71 3.95 -1.08
N GLY A 35 4.05 3.42 -2.10
CA GLY A 35 3.85 4.10 -3.37
C GLY A 35 2.57 3.63 -4.07
N LEU A 36 2.16 4.38 -5.10
CA LEU A 36 1.04 4.01 -5.94
C LEU A 36 1.53 3.55 -7.31
N ARG A 37 1.01 2.43 -7.79
CA ARG A 37 1.24 1.91 -9.13
C ARG A 37 -0.09 1.76 -9.85
N PHE A 38 -0.11 2.03 -11.15
CA PHE A 38 -1.27 1.74 -12.00
C PHE A 38 -0.90 0.54 -12.88
N ASP A 39 -1.36 -0.65 -12.52
CA ASP A 39 -1.21 -1.83 -13.35
C ASP A 39 -2.51 -2.12 -14.10
N SER A 40 -2.42 -2.25 -15.43
CA SER A 40 -3.57 -2.54 -16.30
C SER A 40 -4.77 -1.59 -16.09
N GLY A 41 -4.48 -0.32 -15.77
CA GLY A 41 -5.49 0.72 -15.49
C GLY A 41 -6.14 0.63 -14.11
N LYS A 42 -5.66 -0.25 -13.22
CA LYS A 42 -6.15 -0.38 -11.84
C LYS A 42 -5.11 0.17 -10.87
N PRO A 43 -5.52 1.01 -9.92
CA PRO A 43 -4.63 1.53 -8.89
C PRO A 43 -4.29 0.43 -7.88
N GLU A 44 -3.01 0.35 -7.54
CA GLU A 44 -2.46 -0.52 -6.52
C GLU A 44 -1.62 0.29 -5.54
N ASN A 45 -1.78 0.01 -4.25
CA ASN A 45 -0.90 0.45 -3.20
C ASN A 45 0.24 -0.56 -3.08
N ILE A 46 1.46 -0.09 -3.33
CA ILE A 46 2.68 -0.88 -3.29
C ILE A 46 3.43 -0.52 -2.02
N THR A 47 3.73 -1.53 -1.21
CA THR A 47 4.50 -1.38 0.01
C THR A 47 5.76 -2.22 -0.09
N LEU A 48 6.92 -1.57 -0.06
CA LEU A 48 8.22 -2.24 0.03
C LEU A 48 8.56 -2.45 1.48
N CYS A 49 8.90 -3.71 1.81
CA CYS A 49 9.25 -4.12 3.14
C CYS A 49 10.59 -4.83 3.16
N ILE A 50 11.29 -4.71 4.30
CA ILE A 50 12.52 -5.42 4.57
C ILE A 50 12.40 -6.21 5.86
N CYS A 51 12.84 -7.47 5.86
CA CYS A 51 12.84 -8.28 7.05
C CYS A 51 13.86 -7.76 8.06
N GLU A 52 13.43 -7.53 9.30
CA GLU A 52 14.29 -6.98 10.35
C GLU A 52 15.44 -7.91 10.76
N ASP A 53 15.27 -9.23 10.57
CA ASP A 53 16.24 -10.22 11.02
C ASP A 53 17.27 -10.60 9.95
N CYS A 54 16.84 -10.73 8.68
CA CYS A 54 17.68 -11.26 7.61
C CYS A 54 17.90 -10.32 6.43
N GLY A 55 17.25 -9.14 6.43
CA GLY A 55 17.37 -8.15 5.35
C GLY A 55 16.68 -8.55 4.04
N HIS A 56 15.88 -9.62 4.03
CA HIS A 56 15.11 -10.03 2.86
C HIS A 56 14.08 -8.97 2.47
N GLU A 57 14.10 -8.56 1.21
CA GLU A 57 13.18 -7.55 0.66
C GLU A 57 11.95 -8.22 0.06
N ARG A 58 10.78 -7.60 0.27
CA ARG A 58 9.51 -8.06 -0.26
C ARG A 58 8.60 -6.90 -0.64
N GLU A 59 8.02 -6.97 -1.82
CA GLU A 59 6.97 -6.06 -2.29
C GLU A 59 5.59 -6.66 -1.96
N PHE A 60 4.73 -5.90 -1.27
CA PHE A 60 3.31 -6.20 -1.13
C PHE A 60 2.51 -5.29 -2.05
N SER A 61 1.60 -5.87 -2.83
CA SER A 61 0.65 -5.11 -3.66
C SER A 61 -0.77 -5.34 -3.17
N PHE A 62 -1.48 -4.24 -2.93
CA PHE A 62 -2.89 -4.22 -2.55
C PHE A 62 -3.66 -3.38 -3.55
N ARG A 63 -4.91 -3.77 -3.86
CA ARG A 63 -5.74 -2.89 -4.69
C ARG A 63 -6.11 -1.63 -3.92
N ALA A 64 -6.01 -0.48 -4.57
CA ALA A 64 -6.38 0.81 -4.02
C ALA A 64 -7.67 1.36 -4.69
N PRO A 65 -8.85 0.74 -4.46
CA PRO A 65 -10.09 1.04 -5.20
C PRO A 65 -10.63 2.47 -4.99
N PHE A 66 -10.06 3.22 -4.06
CA PHE A 66 -10.40 4.60 -3.75
C PHE A 66 -9.59 5.63 -4.54
N ILE A 67 -8.51 5.21 -5.22
CA ILE A 67 -7.73 6.08 -6.08
C ILE A 67 -8.35 6.06 -7.48
N HIS A 68 -8.84 7.20 -7.94
CA HIS A 68 -9.22 7.36 -9.34
C HIS A 68 -8.06 7.99 -10.11
N PRO A 69 -7.71 7.49 -11.31
CA PRO A 69 -6.75 8.20 -12.15
C PRO A 69 -7.29 9.60 -12.40
N VAL A 70 -6.51 10.62 -12.03
CA VAL A 70 -6.88 12.01 -12.29
C VAL A 70 -6.78 12.23 -13.80
N THR A 71 -7.89 12.09 -14.52
CA THR A 71 -8.02 12.68 -15.85
C THR A 71 -8.04 14.19 -15.64
N GLY A 72 -7.12 14.92 -16.27
CA GLY A 72 -6.78 16.32 -15.92
C GLY A 72 -7.89 17.36 -16.06
N GLU A 73 -8.88 17.35 -15.16
CA GLU A 73 -9.84 18.42 -14.91
C GLU A 73 -10.14 18.48 -13.41
N GLN A 74 -9.22 19.06 -12.64
CA GLN A 74 -9.53 19.67 -11.35
C GLN A 74 -8.77 21.01 -11.26
N GLN A 75 -9.31 22.01 -11.98
CA GLN A 75 -9.23 23.41 -11.56
C GLN A 75 -10.59 23.75 -10.95
N GLU A 76 -10.59 24.65 -9.96
CA GLU A 76 -11.74 25.16 -9.17
C GLU A 76 -12.07 24.25 -7.96
N GLU A 77 -12.06 24.68 -6.69
CA GLU A 77 -12.19 26.02 -6.09
C GLU A 77 -11.40 26.10 -4.76
N LEU A 78 -10.48 27.07 -4.66
CA LEU A 78 -10.07 27.69 -3.40
C LEU A 78 -10.21 29.20 -3.64
N ASN A 79 -11.45 29.69 -3.51
CA ASN A 79 -11.74 31.09 -3.23
C ASN A 79 -11.91 31.25 -1.72
#